data_AF-A0A3D2KE82-F1
#
_entry.id   AF-A0A3D2KE82-F1
#
_cell.length_a   1.000
_cell.length_b   1.000
_cell.length_c   1.000
_cell.angle_alpha   90.00
_cell.angle_beta   90.00
_cell.angle_gamma   90.00
#
_symmetry.space_group_name_H-M   'P 1'
#
loop_
_entity.id
_entity.type
_entity.pdbx_description
1 polymer ?
#
loop_
_entity_poly.entity_id
_entity_poly.type
_entity_poly.pdbx_seq_one_letter_code
_entity_poly.pdbx_strand_id
1 'polypeptide(L)'
;MWNWEDECFEPNEFDEKIEELKDELRDSVKKEIKDEIEKLRKENKKLQGIKKNFESVKKDFERKKDECDRAIQAAEYKAKQARLKELMEHYKVILWSVDRDYKYKKKCDKCDKYRKILVTLPSGRTVDDECGCRACKLVYHPRENVLYELAERNRKVKAWYKKKGDEGEEYYVADACSEYAKVIVDHNKDFKKIEGEELRKVFFTTKEECQEFCDYINKRNEIEGYDYDLDGHRLEW
;
A
#
# COMPACT_ATOMS: atom_id res chain seq x y z
N MET A 1 39.50 -9.70 -115.09
CA MET A 1 38.81 -9.55 -113.79
C MET A 1 39.68 -10.25 -112.78
N TRP A 2 40.02 -9.59 -111.68
CA TRP A 2 41.11 -9.95 -110.76
C TRP A 2 41.10 -11.42 -110.33
N ASN A 3 42.30 -12.02 -110.43
CA ASN A 3 42.71 -13.27 -109.79
C ASN A 3 42.67 -13.06 -108.28
N TRP A 4 41.79 -13.76 -107.57
CA TRP A 4 41.91 -13.93 -106.12
C TRP A 4 42.17 -15.40 -105.88
N GLU A 5 43.45 -15.67 -105.69
CA GLU A 5 43.99 -16.86 -105.07
C GLU A 5 43.17 -17.17 -103.81
N ASP A 6 42.37 -18.23 -103.88
CA ASP A 6 41.93 -18.96 -102.70
C ASP A 6 43.11 -19.87 -102.32
N GLU A 7 44.20 -19.25 -101.84
CA GLU A 7 45.23 -19.95 -101.09
C GLU A 7 44.59 -20.35 -99.76
N CYS A 8 43.92 -21.49 -99.77
CA CYS A 8 43.53 -22.21 -98.57
C CYS A 8 44.80 -22.47 -97.76
N PHE A 9 45.06 -21.61 -96.77
CA PHE A 9 46.15 -21.77 -95.82
C PHE A 9 45.89 -23.08 -95.05
N GLU A 10 46.60 -24.15 -95.39
CA GLU A 10 46.51 -25.40 -94.65
C GLU A 10 47.05 -25.17 -93.22
N PRO A 11 46.34 -25.64 -92.18
CA PRO A 11 46.74 -25.44 -90.80
C PRO A 11 48.17 -25.93 -90.58
N ASN A 12 49.04 -25.05 -90.07
CA ASN A 12 50.41 -25.41 -89.71
C ASN A 12 50.38 -26.17 -88.37
N GLU A 13 51.35 -27.04 -88.13
CA GLU A 13 51.55 -27.78 -86.85
C GLU A 13 51.63 -26.83 -85.63
N PHE A 14 51.95 -25.56 -85.86
CA PHE A 14 51.89 -24.49 -84.87
C PHE A 14 50.47 -24.00 -84.54
N ASP A 15 49.55 -23.98 -85.52
CA ASP A 15 48.15 -23.59 -85.30
C ASP A 15 47.43 -24.65 -84.46
N GLU A 16 47.71 -25.94 -84.68
CA GLU A 16 47.21 -27.03 -83.84
C GLU A 16 47.70 -26.91 -82.38
N LYS A 17 48.99 -26.60 -82.17
CA LYS A 17 49.54 -26.37 -80.83
C LYS A 17 48.97 -25.14 -80.13
N ILE A 18 48.62 -24.10 -80.89
CA ILE A 18 47.97 -22.90 -80.33
C ILE A 18 46.54 -23.21 -79.90
N GLU A 19 45.80 -24.01 -80.67
CA GLU A 19 44.45 -24.43 -80.28
C GLU A 19 44.47 -25.40 -79.09
N GLU A 20 45.39 -26.36 -79.03
CA GLU A 20 45.60 -27.19 -77.83
C GLU A 20 45.90 -26.33 -76.59
N LEU A 21 46.83 -25.37 -76.70
CA LEU A 21 47.17 -24.50 -75.60
C LEU A 21 45.97 -23.64 -75.18
N LYS A 22 45.18 -23.13 -76.13
CA LYS A 22 43.95 -22.37 -75.84
C LYS A 22 42.94 -23.23 -75.10
N ASP A 23 42.73 -24.47 -75.52
CA ASP A 23 41.78 -25.37 -74.89
C ASP A 23 42.24 -25.80 -73.50
N GLU A 24 43.51 -26.14 -73.31
CA GLU A 24 44.09 -26.40 -72.00
C GLU A 24 43.96 -25.21 -71.06
N LEU A 25 44.25 -24.00 -71.53
CA LEU A 25 44.12 -22.78 -70.74
C LEU A 25 42.65 -22.51 -70.39
N ARG A 26 41.75 -22.73 -71.34
CA ARG A 26 40.30 -22.55 -71.15
C ARG A 26 39.74 -23.54 -70.14
N ASP A 27 40.21 -24.77 -70.16
CA ASP A 27 39.78 -25.81 -69.24
C ASP A 27 40.39 -25.64 -67.85
N SER A 28 41.67 -25.25 -67.76
CA SER A 28 42.33 -24.88 -66.51
C SER A 28 41.59 -23.73 -65.81
N VAL A 29 41.36 -22.62 -66.53
CA VAL A 29 40.65 -21.45 -66.00
C VAL A 29 39.20 -21.78 -65.65
N LYS A 30 38.47 -22.54 -66.49
CA LYS A 30 37.09 -22.98 -66.16
C LYS A 30 37.04 -23.85 -64.91
N LYS A 31 38.03 -24.72 -64.72
CA LYS A 31 38.09 -25.61 -63.56
C LYS A 31 38.39 -24.84 -62.28
N GLU A 32 39.36 -23.94 -62.32
CA GLU A 32 39.70 -23.07 -61.19
C GLU A 32 38.53 -22.18 -60.76
N ILE A 33 37.85 -21.54 -61.72
CA ILE A 33 36.64 -20.74 -61.46
C ILE A 33 35.52 -21.60 -60.86
N LYS A 34 35.31 -22.84 -61.35
CA LYS A 34 34.29 -23.75 -60.81
C LYS A 34 34.61 -24.14 -59.37
N ASP A 35 35.86 -24.46 -59.07
CA ASP A 35 36.30 -24.86 -57.73
C ASP A 35 36.17 -23.71 -56.73
N GLU A 36 36.50 -22.48 -57.13
CA GLU A 36 36.27 -21.29 -56.30
C GLU A 36 34.78 -21.02 -56.07
N ILE A 37 33.94 -21.11 -57.10
CA ILE A 37 32.49 -20.95 -56.96
C ILE A 37 31.92 -21.98 -55.98
N GLU A 38 32.40 -23.22 -56.03
CA GLU A 38 31.98 -24.24 -55.07
C GLU A 38 32.43 -23.95 -53.64
N LYS A 39 33.67 -23.49 -53.44
CA LYS A 39 34.17 -23.07 -52.12
C LYS A 39 33.34 -21.92 -51.56
N LEU A 40 33.10 -20.88 -52.37
CA LEU A 40 32.27 -19.73 -52.00
C LEU A 40 30.84 -20.13 -51.67
N ARG A 41 30.24 -21.07 -52.41
CA ARG A 41 28.90 -21.61 -52.09
C ARG A 41 28.87 -22.33 -50.74
N LYS A 42 29.90 -23.14 -50.45
CA LYS A 42 30.02 -23.86 -49.16
C LYS A 42 30.19 -22.87 -48.00
N GLU A 43 31.01 -21.84 -48.16
CA GLU A 43 31.21 -20.80 -47.15
C GLU A 43 29.96 -19.95 -46.93
N ASN A 44 29.29 -19.53 -48.00
CA ASN A 44 28.04 -18.74 -47.89
C ASN A 44 26.96 -19.55 -47.15
N LYS A 45 26.85 -20.86 -47.40
CA LYS A 45 25.95 -21.74 -46.64
C LYS A 45 26.30 -21.80 -45.15
N LYS A 46 27.58 -21.85 -44.78
CA LYS A 46 28.04 -21.79 -43.38
C LYS A 46 27.69 -20.44 -42.74
N LEU A 47 27.95 -19.33 -43.44
CA LEU A 47 27.65 -17.98 -42.97
C LEU A 47 26.15 -17.77 -42.74
N GLN A 48 25.30 -18.28 -43.63
CA GLN A 48 23.84 -18.26 -43.43
C GLN A 48 23.40 -19.05 -42.21
N GLY A 49 24.03 -20.21 -41.93
CA GLY A 49 23.78 -20.98 -40.72
C GLY A 49 24.17 -20.19 -39.46
N ILE A 50 25.36 -19.59 -39.46
CA ILE A 50 25.86 -18.74 -38.38
C ILE A 50 24.92 -17.55 -38.14
N LYS A 51 24.48 -16.87 -39.20
CA LYS A 51 23.55 -15.74 -39.12
C LYS A 51 22.25 -16.12 -38.42
N LYS A 52 21.64 -17.24 -38.79
CA LYS A 52 20.40 -17.74 -38.15
C LYS A 52 20.61 -18.05 -36.67
N ASN A 53 21.74 -18.65 -36.31
CA ASN A 53 22.09 -18.93 -34.92
C ASN A 53 22.25 -17.62 -34.11
N PHE A 54 22.94 -16.62 -34.66
CA PHE A 54 23.07 -15.31 -34.01
C PHE A 54 21.72 -14.60 -33.81
N GLU A 55 20.82 -14.65 -34.80
CA GLU A 55 19.47 -14.11 -34.68
C GLU A 55 18.66 -14.83 -33.59
N SER A 56 18.80 -16.16 -33.47
CA SER A 56 18.18 -16.93 -32.40
C SER A 56 18.72 -16.54 -31.03
N VAL A 57 20.04 -16.46 -30.88
CA VAL A 57 20.70 -16.06 -29.63
C VAL A 57 20.29 -14.65 -29.21
N LYS A 58 20.18 -13.72 -30.16
CA LYS A 58 19.73 -12.36 -29.88
C LYS A 58 18.31 -12.33 -29.33
N LYS A 59 17.38 -13.06 -29.95
CA LYS A 59 16.00 -13.20 -29.46
C LYS A 59 15.93 -13.83 -28.08
N ASP A 60 16.73 -14.86 -27.83
CA ASP A 60 16.79 -15.50 -26.52
C ASP A 60 17.37 -14.56 -25.45
N PHE A 61 18.36 -13.75 -25.80
CA PHE A 61 18.92 -12.74 -24.90
C PHE A 61 17.90 -11.64 -24.57
N GLU A 62 17.19 -11.12 -25.58
CA GLU A 62 16.10 -10.16 -25.39
C GLU A 62 15.00 -10.73 -24.48
N ARG A 63 14.58 -11.98 -24.72
CA ARG A 63 13.59 -12.67 -23.87
C ARG A 63 14.08 -12.79 -22.41
N LYS A 64 15.32 -13.23 -22.20
CA LYS A 64 15.89 -13.35 -20.85
C LYS A 64 16.03 -12.01 -20.15
N LYS A 65 16.35 -10.94 -20.88
CA LYS A 65 16.40 -9.58 -20.34
C LYS A 65 15.02 -9.16 -19.84
N ASP A 66 13.99 -9.35 -20.65
CA ASP A 66 12.61 -9.03 -20.25
C ASP A 66 12.14 -9.86 -19.04
N GLU A 67 12.51 -11.14 -18.98
CA GLU A 67 12.23 -12.01 -17.83
C GLU A 67 12.91 -11.50 -16.56
N CYS A 68 14.18 -11.10 -16.64
CA CYS A 68 14.91 -10.49 -15.53
C CYS A 68 14.26 -9.17 -15.08
N ASP A 69 13.92 -8.28 -16.02
CA ASP A 69 13.30 -6.99 -15.71
C ASP A 69 11.95 -7.18 -15.00
N ARG A 70 11.13 -8.13 -15.46
CA ARG A 70 9.88 -8.52 -14.77
C ARG A 70 10.13 -9.08 -13.38
N ALA A 71 11.15 -9.93 -13.22
CA ALA A 71 11.48 -10.51 -11.93
C ALA A 71 11.93 -9.44 -10.93
N ILE A 72 12.73 -8.46 -11.37
CA ILE A 72 13.15 -7.31 -10.56
C ILE A 72 11.92 -6.49 -10.14
N GLN A 73 11.05 -6.12 -11.08
CA GLN A 73 9.84 -5.36 -10.77
C GLN A 73 8.92 -6.11 -9.79
N ALA A 74 8.75 -7.42 -9.97
CA ALA A 74 7.97 -8.24 -9.07
C ALA A 74 8.58 -8.32 -7.67
N ALA A 75 9.91 -8.43 -7.57
CA ALA A 75 10.61 -8.42 -6.29
C ALA A 75 10.50 -7.05 -5.60
N GLU A 76 10.67 -5.95 -6.32
CA GLU A 76 10.47 -4.59 -5.80
C GLU A 76 9.04 -4.37 -5.32
N TYR A 77 8.05 -4.82 -6.10
CA TYR A 77 6.64 -4.74 -5.74
C TYR A 77 6.37 -5.51 -4.45
N LYS A 78 6.85 -6.76 -4.34
CA LYS A 78 6.72 -7.57 -3.13
C LYS A 78 7.39 -6.91 -1.92
N ALA A 79 8.58 -6.33 -2.08
CA ALA A 79 9.27 -5.62 -1.01
C ALA A 79 8.50 -4.38 -0.55
N LYS A 80 7.96 -3.59 -1.49
CA LYS A 80 7.10 -2.43 -1.19
C LYS A 80 5.83 -2.86 -0.46
N GLN A 81 5.19 -3.95 -0.91
CA GLN A 81 3.98 -4.47 -0.30
C GLN A 81 4.21 -5.01 1.12
N ALA A 82 5.31 -5.74 1.35
CA ALA A 82 5.68 -6.23 2.68
C ALA A 82 5.89 -5.06 3.66
N ARG A 83 6.66 -4.06 3.24
CA ARG A 83 6.87 -2.83 4.03
C ARG A 83 5.57 -2.08 4.32
N LEU A 84 4.67 -1.99 3.34
CA LEU A 84 3.37 -1.35 3.54
C LEU A 84 2.54 -2.12 4.57
N LYS A 85 2.54 -3.46 4.51
CA LYS A 85 1.82 -4.31 5.46
C LYS A 85 2.31 -4.07 6.90
N GLU A 86 3.62 -4.05 7.10
CA GLU A 86 4.23 -3.75 8.42
C GLU A 86 3.83 -2.36 8.93
N LEU A 87 3.84 -1.34 8.07
CA LEU A 87 3.44 0.01 8.45
C LEU A 87 1.96 0.12 8.79
N MET A 88 1.10 -0.56 8.03
CA MET A 88 -0.36 -0.52 8.21
C MET A 88 -0.85 -1.34 9.39
N GLU A 89 -0.10 -2.34 9.87
CA GLU A 89 -0.45 -3.13 11.05
C GLU A 89 -0.66 -2.26 12.30
N HIS A 90 0.11 -1.17 12.43
CA HIS A 90 -0.04 -0.20 13.51
C HIS A 90 -1.29 0.68 13.37
N TYR A 91 -1.73 0.93 12.14
CA TYR A 91 -2.86 1.81 11.82
C TYR A 91 -4.09 0.99 11.51
N LYS A 92 -4.67 0.38 12.54
CA LYS A 92 -5.92 -0.38 12.42
C LYS A 92 -7.06 0.55 12.00
N VAL A 93 -7.99 0.02 11.22
CA VAL A 93 -9.19 0.76 10.77
C VAL A 93 -10.05 1.17 11.97
N ILE A 94 -10.13 0.30 12.97
CA ILE A 94 -10.89 0.51 14.19
C ILE A 94 -9.91 0.56 15.36
N LEU A 95 -10.04 1.60 16.19
CA LEU A 95 -9.34 1.72 17.46
C LEU A 95 -10.31 2.22 18.54
N TRP A 96 -9.95 1.97 19.79
CA TRP A 96 -10.74 2.38 20.95
C TRP A 96 -10.10 3.57 21.64
N SER A 97 -10.89 4.58 21.99
CA SER A 97 -10.43 5.69 22.82
C SER A 97 -11.20 5.71 24.12
N VAL A 98 -10.63 6.38 25.13
CA VAL A 98 -11.37 6.69 26.35
C VAL A 98 -12.33 7.85 26.08
N ASP A 99 -13.62 7.62 26.20
CA ASP A 99 -14.64 8.67 26.27
C ASP A 99 -15.11 8.85 27.72
N ARG A 100 -15.86 9.92 27.95
CA ARG A 100 -16.25 10.31 29.31
C ARG A 100 -17.66 10.88 29.35
N ASP A 101 -18.40 10.42 30.35
CA ASP A 101 -19.76 10.86 30.61
C ASP A 101 -19.91 11.33 32.05
N TYR A 102 -20.81 12.29 32.26
CA TYR A 102 -21.25 12.63 33.62
C TYR A 102 -22.31 11.63 34.06
N LYS A 103 -22.05 10.98 35.20
CA LYS A 103 -23.01 10.12 35.88
C LYS A 103 -23.37 10.70 37.23
N TYR A 104 -24.58 10.42 37.68
CA TYR A 104 -25.23 11.05 38.82
C TYR A 104 -25.63 10.00 39.85
N LYS A 105 -25.85 10.46 41.08
CA LYS A 105 -26.50 9.64 42.11
C LYS A 105 -27.97 9.39 41.75
N LYS A 106 -28.63 8.50 42.48
CA LYS A 106 -30.07 8.29 42.37
C LYS A 106 -30.83 9.61 42.51
N LYS A 107 -31.73 9.89 41.58
CA LYS A 107 -32.56 11.10 41.59
C LYS A 107 -33.55 11.05 42.75
N CYS A 108 -33.84 12.21 43.35
CA CYS A 108 -34.85 12.34 44.39
C CYS A 108 -36.14 12.93 43.84
N ASP A 109 -37.25 12.72 44.55
CA ASP A 109 -38.59 13.16 44.13
C ASP A 109 -38.82 14.67 44.30
N LYS A 110 -37.87 15.40 44.90
CA LYS A 110 -38.00 16.83 45.23
C LYS A 110 -37.44 17.77 44.16
N CYS A 111 -36.82 17.23 43.12
CA CYS A 111 -36.12 18.01 42.12
C CYS A 111 -36.72 17.83 40.72
N ASP A 112 -36.50 18.82 39.87
CA ASP A 112 -36.95 18.79 38.48
C ASP A 112 -36.07 17.88 37.58
N LYS A 113 -36.31 17.92 36.27
CA LYS A 113 -35.50 17.18 35.28
C LYS A 113 -34.02 17.59 35.23
N TYR A 114 -33.67 18.80 35.66
CA TYR A 114 -32.30 19.29 35.76
C TYR A 114 -31.71 19.12 37.17
N ARG A 115 -32.43 18.41 38.05
CA ARG A 115 -32.09 18.22 39.46
C ARG A 115 -31.95 19.55 40.22
N LYS A 116 -32.86 20.48 39.91
CA LYS A 116 -33.01 21.77 40.60
C LYS A 116 -34.24 21.77 41.50
N ILE A 117 -34.22 22.61 42.53
CA ILE A 117 -35.29 22.82 43.49
C ILE A 117 -35.70 24.29 43.44
N LEU A 118 -36.99 24.55 43.42
CA LEU A 118 -37.50 25.92 43.42
C LEU A 118 -37.63 26.41 44.86
N VAL A 119 -36.86 27.44 45.22
CA VAL A 119 -36.80 28.00 46.58
C VAL A 119 -37.42 29.40 46.56
N THR A 120 -38.34 29.65 47.49
CA THR A 120 -38.92 30.99 47.67
C THR A 120 -38.11 31.75 48.71
N LEU A 121 -37.50 32.86 48.30
CA LEU A 121 -36.74 33.73 49.19
C LEU A 121 -37.69 34.53 50.11
N PRO A 122 -37.21 35.04 51.26
CA PRO A 122 -37.98 35.93 52.13
C PRO A 122 -38.55 37.17 51.43
N SER A 123 -37.95 37.56 50.29
CA SER A 123 -38.41 38.66 49.42
C SER A 123 -39.61 38.31 48.53
N GLY A 124 -40.12 37.06 48.59
CA GLY A 124 -41.19 36.56 47.73
C GLY A 124 -40.75 36.16 46.32
N ARG A 125 -39.47 36.33 45.98
CA ARG A 125 -38.90 35.87 44.70
C ARG A 125 -38.60 34.38 44.75
N THR A 126 -38.82 33.67 43.64
CA THR A 126 -38.44 32.27 43.47
C THR A 126 -37.11 32.18 42.74
N VAL A 127 -36.18 31.37 43.25
CA VAL A 127 -34.90 31.05 42.62
C VAL A 127 -34.71 29.55 42.51
N ASP A 128 -33.91 29.13 41.54
CA ASP A 128 -33.46 27.73 41.42
C ASP A 128 -32.27 27.50 42.36
N ASP A 129 -32.36 26.44 43.16
CA ASP A 129 -31.25 25.89 43.94
C ASP A 129 -30.86 24.49 43.42
N GLU A 130 -29.60 24.11 43.57
CA GLU A 130 -29.14 22.80 43.11
C GLU A 130 -29.48 21.71 44.12
N CYS A 131 -30.15 20.65 43.66
CA CYS A 131 -30.42 19.52 44.54
C CYS A 131 -29.12 18.80 44.90
N GLY A 132 -28.99 18.32 46.15
CA GLY A 132 -27.86 17.47 46.54
C GLY A 132 -27.73 16.18 45.71
N CYS A 133 -28.81 15.71 45.06
CA CYS A 133 -28.73 14.58 44.12
C CYS A 133 -28.09 14.95 42.76
N ARG A 134 -27.84 16.23 42.48
CA ARG A 134 -27.16 16.71 41.27
C ARG A 134 -25.65 16.46 41.29
N ALA A 135 -25.11 16.04 42.44
CA ALA A 135 -23.73 15.58 42.54
C ALA A 135 -23.45 14.56 41.43
N CYS A 136 -22.43 14.85 40.62
CA CYS A 136 -22.02 14.01 39.50
C CYS A 136 -20.54 13.69 39.58
N LYS A 137 -20.18 12.55 38.97
CA LYS A 137 -18.80 12.16 38.72
C LYS A 137 -18.60 11.86 37.25
N LEU A 138 -17.38 12.09 36.81
CA LEU A 138 -16.96 11.76 35.46
C LEU A 138 -16.59 10.28 35.42
N VAL A 139 -17.32 9.50 34.61
CA VAL A 139 -17.09 8.08 34.40
C VAL A 139 -16.50 7.89 33.01
N TYR A 140 -15.44 7.11 32.94
CA TYR A 140 -14.69 6.83 31.72
C TYR A 140 -15.11 5.49 31.15
N HIS A 141 -15.26 5.41 29.83
CA HIS A 141 -15.61 4.16 29.15
C HIS A 141 -14.99 4.10 27.76
N PRO A 142 -14.81 2.90 27.20
CA PRO A 142 -14.32 2.74 25.83
C PRO A 142 -15.32 3.30 24.83
N ARG A 143 -14.80 3.90 23.76
CA ARG A 143 -15.57 4.28 22.58
C ARG A 143 -14.85 3.90 21.31
N GLU A 144 -15.61 3.39 20.35
CA GLU A 144 -15.10 2.98 19.04
C GLU A 144 -14.84 4.20 18.15
N ASN A 145 -13.66 4.23 17.52
CA ASN A 145 -13.27 5.24 16.55
C ASN A 145 -12.79 4.57 15.27
N VAL A 146 -13.10 5.21 14.14
CA VAL A 146 -12.76 4.73 12.80
C VAL A 146 -11.74 5.65 12.17
N LEU A 147 -10.78 5.06 11.45
CA LEU A 147 -9.81 5.78 10.65
C LEU A 147 -10.52 6.67 9.63
N TYR A 148 -10.21 7.96 9.68
CA TYR A 148 -10.81 9.00 8.84
C TYR A 148 -9.81 9.52 7.79
N GLU A 149 -8.57 9.79 8.20
CA GLU A 149 -7.54 10.34 7.31
C GLU A 149 -6.17 9.73 7.62
N LEU A 150 -5.45 9.33 6.57
CA LEU A 150 -4.01 9.08 6.61
C LEU A 150 -3.32 10.16 5.78
N ALA A 151 -2.48 10.95 6.41
CA ALA A 151 -1.76 12.02 5.73
C ALA A 151 -0.30 12.09 6.17
N GLU A 152 0.59 12.32 5.21
CA GLU A 152 1.97 12.66 5.50
C GLU A 152 2.06 14.14 5.90
N ARG A 153 2.51 14.40 7.12
CA ARG A 153 2.80 15.76 7.60
C ARG A 153 4.17 15.76 8.25
N ASN A 154 5.05 16.68 7.85
CA ASN A 154 6.43 16.77 8.34
C ASN A 154 7.22 15.47 8.19
N ARG A 155 7.14 14.81 7.02
CA ARG A 155 7.82 13.52 6.73
C ARG A 155 7.41 12.36 7.64
N LYS A 156 6.24 12.45 8.27
CA LYS A 156 5.67 11.41 9.12
C LYS A 156 4.22 11.15 8.70
N VAL A 157 3.87 9.89 8.53
CA VAL A 157 2.47 9.48 8.35
C VAL A 157 1.74 9.70 9.68
N LYS A 158 0.61 10.40 9.62
CA LYS A 158 -0.30 10.60 10.73
C LYS A 158 -1.65 9.96 10.40
N ALA A 159 -2.20 9.23 11.35
CA ALA A 159 -3.55 8.70 11.29
C ALA A 159 -4.49 9.51 12.17
N TRP A 160 -5.61 9.91 11.59
CA TRP A 160 -6.69 10.63 12.25
C TRP A 160 -7.89 9.72 12.37
N TYR A 161 -8.49 9.70 13.56
CA TYR A 161 -9.63 8.86 13.89
C TYR A 161 -10.82 9.74 14.26
N LYS A 162 -12.03 9.31 13.86
CA LYS A 162 -13.28 9.97 14.20
C LYS A 162 -14.19 8.99 14.94
N LYS A 163 -14.97 9.49 15.89
CA LYS A 163 -15.95 8.69 16.63
C LYS A 163 -16.92 8.03 15.66
N LYS A 164 -17.10 6.72 15.82
CA LYS A 164 -18.10 5.96 15.08
C LYS A 164 -19.49 6.34 15.61
N GLY A 165 -20.45 6.49 14.70
CA GLY A 165 -21.85 6.64 15.09
C GLY A 165 -22.44 5.34 15.61
N ASP A 166 -23.55 5.46 16.32
CA ASP A 166 -24.26 4.31 16.87
C ASP A 166 -25.07 3.58 15.79
N GLU A 167 -25.55 2.38 16.09
CA GLU A 167 -26.31 1.58 15.14
C GLU A 167 -27.61 2.30 14.74
N GLY A 168 -27.81 2.50 13.44
CA GLY A 168 -28.96 3.25 12.90
C GLY A 168 -28.72 4.76 12.73
N GLU A 169 -27.56 5.27 13.12
CA GLU A 169 -27.13 6.66 12.88
C GLU A 169 -26.18 6.79 11.69
N GLU A 170 -25.68 8.01 11.43
CA GLU A 170 -24.61 8.25 10.46
C GLU A 170 -23.32 7.50 10.85
N TYR A 171 -22.56 7.03 9.87
CA TYR A 171 -21.35 6.22 10.12
C TYR A 171 -20.32 6.91 11.02
N TYR A 172 -20.24 8.24 10.93
CA TYR A 172 -19.46 9.08 11.83
C TYR A 172 -20.40 9.98 12.63
N VAL A 173 -20.04 10.28 13.88
CA VAL A 173 -20.73 11.32 14.65
C VAL A 173 -20.49 12.67 13.95
N ALA A 174 -21.54 13.31 13.41
CA ALA A 174 -21.45 14.49 12.55
C ALA A 174 -20.53 15.59 13.13
N ASP A 175 -20.76 15.95 14.39
CA ASP A 175 -20.03 17.03 15.11
C ASP A 175 -18.73 16.58 15.80
N ALA A 176 -18.31 15.33 15.64
CA ALA A 176 -17.06 14.88 16.26
C ALA A 176 -15.84 15.39 15.48
N CYS A 177 -14.93 16.06 16.19
CA CYS A 177 -13.60 16.36 15.65
C CYS A 177 -12.82 15.06 15.42
N SER A 178 -12.07 15.00 14.32
CA SER A 178 -11.08 13.95 14.12
C SER A 178 -9.85 14.22 14.99
N GLU A 179 -9.34 13.19 15.67
CA GLU A 179 -8.17 13.28 16.54
C GLU A 179 -7.02 12.47 15.96
N TYR A 180 -5.80 13.03 15.97
CA TYR A 180 -4.64 12.28 15.52
C TYR A 180 -4.18 11.31 16.61
N ALA A 181 -3.89 10.07 16.23
CA ALA A 181 -3.37 9.07 17.15
C ALA A 181 -1.91 9.40 17.50
N LYS A 182 -1.67 9.99 18.68
CA LYS A 182 -0.31 10.25 19.19
C LYS A 182 0.31 8.97 19.73
N VAL A 183 -0.50 8.18 20.43
CA VAL A 183 -0.08 6.95 21.09
C VAL A 183 -1.10 5.86 20.76
N ILE A 184 -0.64 4.77 20.14
CA ILE A 184 -1.43 3.55 19.94
C ILE A 184 -0.92 2.51 20.95
N VAL A 185 -1.81 2.01 21.78
CA VAL A 185 -1.58 0.98 22.79
C VAL A 185 -1.80 -0.38 22.13
N ASP A 186 -0.79 -1.25 22.19
CA ASP A 186 -0.91 -2.61 21.68
C ASP A 186 -0.25 -3.59 22.66
N HIS A 187 -1.07 -4.36 23.39
CA HIS A 187 -0.66 -5.55 24.16
C HIS A 187 0.43 -5.39 25.21
N ASN A 188 0.78 -4.16 25.60
CA ASN A 188 1.85 -3.96 26.57
C ASN A 188 1.81 -2.58 27.23
N LYS A 189 1.12 -2.39 28.37
CA LYS A 189 1.21 -1.12 29.10
C LYS A 189 1.17 -1.14 30.63
N ASP A 190 2.11 -0.36 31.15
CA ASP A 190 2.08 0.34 32.43
C ASP A 190 1.16 1.56 32.32
N PHE A 191 -0.05 1.47 32.88
CA PHE A 191 -1.08 2.52 32.80
C PHE A 191 -0.63 3.88 33.35
N LYS A 192 0.34 3.92 34.27
CA LYS A 192 0.85 5.17 34.84
C LYS A 192 1.54 6.06 33.81
N LYS A 193 2.15 5.47 32.77
CA LYS A 193 2.78 6.25 31.69
C LYS A 193 1.77 6.85 30.73
N ILE A 194 0.56 6.29 30.66
CA ILE A 194 -0.53 6.77 29.79
C ILE A 194 -1.23 7.98 30.40
N GLU A 195 -1.42 8.01 31.73
CA GLU A 195 -2.11 9.11 32.39
C GLU A 195 -1.45 10.48 32.20
N GLY A 196 -0.13 10.51 32.01
CA GLY A 196 0.62 11.75 31.73
C GLY A 196 0.42 12.28 30.31
N GLU A 197 -0.22 11.51 29.43
CA GLU A 197 -0.49 11.89 28.04
C GLU A 197 -1.89 12.50 27.89
N GLU A 198 -2.09 13.25 26.81
CA GLU A 198 -3.43 13.75 26.44
C GLU A 198 -4.33 12.56 26.10
N LEU A 199 -5.20 12.14 27.03
CA LEU A 199 -6.07 10.96 26.92
C LEU A 199 -6.88 10.90 25.60
N ARG A 200 -7.26 12.06 25.05
CA ARG A 200 -7.96 12.18 23.77
C ARG A 200 -7.18 11.67 22.56
N LYS A 201 -5.85 11.62 22.67
CA LYS A 201 -4.92 11.20 21.60
C LYS A 201 -4.33 9.82 21.84
N VAL A 202 -4.80 9.13 22.88
CA VAL A 202 -4.44 7.75 23.21
C VAL A 202 -5.51 6.83 22.65
N PHE A 203 -5.08 5.88 21.84
CA PHE A 203 -5.93 4.86 21.23
C PHE A 203 -5.45 3.46 21.61
N PHE A 204 -6.37 2.52 21.68
CA PHE A 204 -6.14 1.12 22.04
C PHE A 204 -6.54 0.22 20.87
N THR A 205 -5.76 -0.84 20.64
CA THR A 205 -6.04 -1.79 19.57
C THR A 205 -7.20 -2.73 19.89
N THR A 206 -7.52 -2.92 21.17
CA THR A 206 -8.61 -3.77 21.64
C THR A 206 -9.55 -3.03 22.59
N LYS A 207 -10.81 -3.50 22.68
CA LYS A 207 -11.82 -2.92 23.58
C LYS A 207 -11.46 -3.22 25.03
N GLU A 208 -10.98 -4.43 25.27
CA GLU A 208 -10.65 -5.00 26.57
C GLU A 208 -9.54 -4.18 27.25
N GLU A 209 -8.46 -3.86 26.54
CA GLU A 209 -7.38 -3.01 27.09
C GLU A 209 -7.85 -1.58 27.37
N CYS A 210 -8.72 -1.05 26.51
CA CYS A 210 -9.32 0.26 26.75
C CYS A 210 -10.21 0.22 28.00
N GLN A 211 -10.98 -0.85 28.18
CA GLN A 211 -11.84 -1.06 29.35
C GLN A 211 -11.02 -1.18 30.64
N GLU A 212 -9.95 -1.98 30.65
CA GLU A 212 -9.07 -2.11 31.81
C GLU A 212 -8.46 -0.76 32.23
N PHE A 213 -8.08 0.06 31.25
CA PHE A 213 -7.59 1.41 31.50
C PHE A 213 -8.69 2.36 32.02
N CYS A 214 -9.91 2.27 31.47
CA CYS A 214 -11.06 3.01 31.99
C CYS A 214 -11.36 2.62 33.45
N ASP A 215 -11.36 1.32 33.76
CA ASP A 215 -11.57 0.78 35.10
C ASP A 215 -10.50 1.25 36.08
N TYR A 216 -9.24 1.31 35.63
CA TYR A 216 -8.13 1.86 36.41
C TYR A 216 -8.37 3.33 36.81
N ILE A 217 -8.78 4.18 35.85
CA ILE A 217 -9.09 5.60 36.11
C ILE A 217 -10.33 5.72 37.00
N ASN A 218 -11.38 4.96 36.71
CA ASN A 218 -12.66 4.99 37.42
C ASN A 218 -12.51 4.59 38.89
N LYS A 219 -11.72 3.55 39.18
CA LYS A 219 -11.41 3.13 40.56
C LYS A 219 -10.77 4.24 41.36
N ARG A 220 -9.84 5.00 40.76
CA ARG A 220 -9.19 6.14 41.42
C ARG A 220 -10.15 7.30 41.70
N ASN A 221 -11.19 7.45 40.89
CA ASN A 221 -12.19 8.51 41.04
C ASN A 221 -13.35 8.14 41.99
N GLU A 222 -13.33 6.94 42.59
CA GLU A 222 -14.32 6.45 43.56
C GLU A 222 -15.76 6.58 43.02
N ILE A 223 -16.02 6.11 41.80
CA ILE A 223 -17.29 6.33 41.09
C ILE A 223 -18.49 5.54 41.66
N GLU A 224 -18.30 4.78 42.74
CA GLU A 224 -19.36 3.98 43.35
C GLU A 224 -20.61 4.81 43.71
N GLY A 225 -21.78 4.32 43.29
CA GLY A 225 -23.08 4.96 43.52
C GLY A 225 -23.46 6.04 42.50
N TYR A 226 -22.67 6.24 41.44
CA TYR A 226 -22.97 7.14 40.32
C TYR A 226 -23.38 6.35 39.08
N ASP A 227 -24.52 5.65 39.17
CA ASP A 227 -25.02 4.74 38.12
C ASP A 227 -26.19 5.31 37.31
N TYR A 228 -26.51 6.59 37.49
CA TYR A 228 -27.71 7.21 36.91
C TYR A 228 -27.34 8.30 35.91
N ASP A 229 -28.19 8.49 34.90
CA ASP A 229 -28.14 9.67 34.06
C ASP A 229 -28.75 10.90 34.77
N LEU A 230 -28.81 12.03 34.06
CA LEU A 230 -29.37 13.27 34.59
C LEU A 230 -30.86 13.10 34.95
N ASP A 231 -31.61 12.36 34.15
CA ASP A 231 -33.05 12.14 34.31
C ASP A 231 -33.39 11.16 35.45
N GLY A 232 -32.42 10.37 35.90
CA GLY A 232 -32.54 9.40 36.99
C GLY A 232 -32.77 7.98 36.51
N HIS A 233 -32.54 7.68 35.24
CA HIS A 233 -32.53 6.31 34.73
C HIS A 233 -31.22 5.64 35.11
N ARG A 234 -31.32 4.40 35.60
CA ARG A 234 -30.15 3.58 35.90
C ARG A 234 -29.55 3.11 34.58
N LEU A 235 -28.25 3.33 34.42
CA LEU A 235 -27.50 2.88 33.26
C LEU A 235 -26.94 1.49 33.58
N GLU A 236 -27.24 0.52 32.71
CA GLU A 236 -26.64 -0.80 32.75
C GLU A 236 -25.37 -0.76 31.88
N TRP A 237 -24.27 -1.29 32.42
CA TRP A 237 -22.95 -1.35 31.77
C TRP A 237 -22.63 -2.79 31.37
#